data_AF-M1N4F4-F1
#
_entry.id   AF-M1N4F4-F1
#
_cell.length_a   1.000
_cell.length_b   1.000
_cell.length_c   1.000
_cell.angle_alpha   90.00
_cell.angle_beta   90.00
_cell.angle_gamma   90.00
#
_symmetry.space_group_name_H-M   'P 1'
#
loop_
_entity.id
_entity.type
_entity.pdbx_description
1 polymer ?
#
loop_
_entity_poly.entity_id
_entity_poly.type
_entity_poly.pdbx_seq_one_letter_code
_entity_poly.pdbx_strand_id
1 'polypeptide(L)'
;MEIRQILEQNINKAQEGRNLWIEICNKYKLGDEDYVILMPSLNAEYNYYALLHLSEFIDRVRAEKIIILTYDENVKKIGKMFSNKICDIYDFSREEAEYLMKFYCLYMFTDKLIIISLEEPEGRNGRQLIGKKGITLEELIAIGIYGLKECKKIIPPNYNGNDEKIKKFLSIE
;
A
#
# COMPACT_ATOMS: atom_id res chain seq x y z
N MET A 1 -8.39 -30.63 5.54
CA MET A 1 -7.18 -30.43 4.71
C MET A 1 -5.99 -30.73 5.58
N GLU A 2 -5.09 -31.62 5.16
CA GLU A 2 -3.94 -32.01 5.98
C GLU A 2 -2.95 -30.83 6.09
N ILE A 3 -2.35 -30.61 7.26
CA ILE A 3 -1.41 -29.49 7.53
C ILE A 3 -0.33 -29.37 6.45
N ARG A 4 0.15 -30.51 5.96
CA ARG A 4 1.16 -30.58 4.89
C ARG A 4 0.68 -29.93 3.58
N GLN A 5 -0.57 -30.14 3.19
CA GLN A 5 -1.14 -29.55 1.98
C GLN A 5 -1.24 -28.03 2.08
N ILE A 6 -1.62 -27.50 3.26
CA ILE A 6 -1.64 -26.06 3.53
C ILE A 6 -0.23 -25.47 3.40
N LEU A 7 0.76 -26.17 3.95
CA LEU A 7 2.14 -25.71 3.96
C LEU A 7 2.75 -25.70 2.54
N GLU A 8 2.52 -26.76 1.77
CA GLU A 8 2.91 -26.84 0.36
C GLU A 8 2.24 -25.74 -0.48
N GLN A 9 0.95 -25.48 -0.28
CA GLN A 9 0.26 -24.36 -0.93
C GLN A 9 0.88 -23.01 -0.57
N ASN A 10 1.15 -22.74 0.70
CA ASN A 10 1.75 -21.47 1.13
C ASN A 10 3.17 -21.28 0.57
N ILE A 11 3.97 -22.35 0.48
CA ILE A 11 5.30 -22.30 -0.14
C ILE A 11 5.18 -21.94 -1.62
N ASN A 12 4.27 -22.57 -2.36
CA ASN A 12 4.06 -22.28 -3.77
C ASN A 12 3.64 -20.82 -3.98
N LYS A 13 2.68 -20.32 -3.18
CA LYS A 13 2.25 -18.91 -3.21
C LYS A 13 3.40 -17.94 -2.93
N ALA A 14 4.25 -18.25 -1.96
CA ALA A 14 5.41 -17.42 -1.65
C ALA A 14 6.50 -17.47 -2.74
N GLN A 15 6.66 -18.61 -3.42
CA GLN A 15 7.55 -18.73 -4.57
C GLN A 15 7.07 -17.83 -5.73
N GLU A 16 5.78 -17.82 -6.01
CA GLU A 16 5.20 -16.89 -6.98
C GLU A 16 5.36 -15.43 -6.53
N GLY A 17 5.14 -15.14 -5.25
CA GLY A 17 5.38 -13.80 -4.68
C GLY A 17 6.82 -13.34 -4.84
N ARG A 18 7.80 -14.25 -4.72
CA ARG A 18 9.21 -13.96 -4.99
C ARG A 18 9.46 -13.64 -6.46
N ASN A 19 8.86 -14.41 -7.37
CA ASN A 19 8.98 -14.17 -8.81
C ASN A 19 8.40 -12.80 -9.18
N LEU A 20 7.21 -12.47 -8.66
CA LEU A 20 6.57 -11.16 -8.84
C LEU A 20 7.46 -10.02 -8.32
N TRP A 21 8.05 -10.18 -7.13
CA TRP A 21 8.96 -9.16 -6.59
C TRP A 21 10.17 -8.92 -7.50
N ILE A 22 10.80 -10.00 -7.98
CA ILE A 22 11.94 -9.92 -8.91
C ILE A 22 11.54 -9.24 -10.22
N GLU A 23 10.36 -9.57 -10.75
CA GLU A 23 9.81 -8.94 -11.95
C GLU A 23 9.64 -7.43 -11.76
N ILE A 24 9.03 -7.01 -10.65
CA ILE A 24 8.84 -5.60 -10.30
C ILE A 24 10.20 -4.89 -10.21
N CYS A 25 11.17 -5.49 -9.50
CA CYS A 25 12.53 -4.94 -9.37
C CYS A 25 13.18 -4.72 -10.74
N ASN A 26 13.09 -5.71 -11.63
CA ASN A 26 13.70 -5.66 -12.96
C ASN A 26 12.98 -4.68 -13.89
N LYS A 27 11.63 -4.69 -13.88
CA LYS A 27 10.79 -3.83 -14.71
C LYS A 27 11.03 -2.35 -14.42
N TYR A 28 11.07 -1.98 -13.14
CA TYR A 28 11.20 -0.57 -12.71
C TYR A 28 12.63 -0.17 -12.36
N LYS A 29 13.58 -1.10 -12.42
CA LYS A 29 14.99 -0.93 -12.03
C LYS A 29 15.09 -0.26 -10.66
N LEU A 30 14.48 -0.89 -9.65
CA LEU A 30 14.39 -0.33 -8.31
C LEU A 30 15.79 -0.12 -7.73
N GLY A 31 16.09 1.12 -7.32
CA GLY A 31 17.27 1.49 -6.55
C GLY A 31 17.02 1.51 -5.05
N ASP A 32 18.04 1.90 -4.28
CA ASP A 32 17.99 1.90 -2.81
C ASP A 32 17.04 2.96 -2.22
N GLU A 33 16.73 4.00 -2.99
CA GLU A 33 15.82 5.10 -2.62
C GLU A 33 14.44 4.96 -3.29
N ASP A 34 14.17 3.81 -3.91
CA ASP A 34 12.88 3.52 -4.53
C ASP A 34 12.02 2.68 -3.58
N TYR A 35 10.72 2.96 -3.54
CA TYR A 35 9.76 2.22 -2.71
C TYR A 35 8.59 1.68 -3.54
N VAL A 36 8.09 0.54 -3.09
CA VAL A 36 6.90 -0.11 -3.62
C VAL A 36 5.81 -0.05 -2.55
N ILE A 37 4.67 0.56 -2.89
CA ILE A 37 3.51 0.68 -2.03
C ILE A 37 2.46 -0.32 -2.52
N LEU A 38 2.23 -1.39 -1.77
CA LEU A 38 1.16 -2.33 -2.02
C LEU A 38 -0.12 -1.84 -1.33
N MET A 39 -1.18 -1.63 -2.10
CA MET A 39 -2.53 -1.35 -1.63
C MET A 39 -3.41 -2.59 -1.87
N PRO A 40 -3.41 -3.56 -0.94
CA PRO A 40 -3.96 -4.89 -1.18
C PRO A 40 -5.48 -4.98 -1.01
N SER A 41 -6.16 -3.88 -0.68
CA SER A 41 -7.59 -3.89 -0.35
C SER A 41 -8.37 -2.84 -1.15
N LEU A 42 -9.69 -3.02 -1.28
CA LEU A 42 -10.62 -2.01 -1.81
C LEU A 42 -11.16 -1.07 -0.72
N ASN A 43 -10.53 -1.05 0.46
CA ASN A 43 -10.92 -0.12 1.51
C ASN A 43 -10.50 1.29 1.10
N ALA A 44 -11.49 2.08 0.66
CA ALA A 44 -11.28 3.44 0.18
C ALA A 44 -10.59 4.33 1.22
N GLU A 45 -10.88 4.18 2.51
CA GLU A 45 -10.26 5.00 3.56
C GLU A 45 -8.77 4.68 3.71
N TYR A 46 -8.39 3.40 3.67
CA TYR A 46 -6.97 2.99 3.74
C TYR A 46 -6.18 3.58 2.57
N ASN A 47 -6.71 3.39 1.36
CA ASN A 47 -6.07 3.85 0.13
C ASN A 47 -6.02 5.38 0.07
N TYR A 48 -7.09 6.07 0.50
CA TYR A 48 -7.15 7.51 0.55
C TYR A 48 -6.11 8.10 1.50
N TYR A 49 -6.10 7.69 2.77
CA TYR A 49 -5.14 8.21 3.74
C TYR A 49 -3.69 7.85 3.38
N ALA A 50 -3.48 6.69 2.75
CA ALA A 50 -2.16 6.32 2.26
C ALA A 50 -1.68 7.22 1.12
N LEU A 51 -2.57 7.61 0.20
CA LEU A 51 -2.23 8.58 -0.84
C LEU A 51 -2.05 9.99 -0.26
N LEU A 52 -2.92 10.39 0.67
CA LEU A 52 -2.93 11.72 1.28
C LEU A 52 -1.59 12.04 1.96
N HIS A 53 -1.05 11.09 2.74
CA HIS A 53 0.22 11.25 3.46
C HIS A 53 1.46 10.76 2.70
N LEU A 54 1.30 10.31 1.45
CA LEU A 54 2.41 9.74 0.69
C LEU A 54 3.58 10.72 0.52
N SER A 55 3.28 12.01 0.29
CA SER A 55 4.31 13.04 0.13
C SER A 55 5.14 13.23 1.40
N GLU A 56 4.52 13.22 2.58
CA GLU A 56 5.27 13.28 3.84
C GLU A 56 6.15 12.05 4.06
N PHE A 57 5.66 10.87 3.66
CA PHE A 57 6.45 9.64 3.70
C PHE A 57 7.67 9.73 2.77
N ILE A 58 7.46 10.15 1.53
CA ILE A 58 8.51 10.36 0.52
C ILE A 58 9.59 11.29 1.07
N ASP A 59 9.21 12.44 1.62
CA ASP A 59 10.15 13.42 2.15
C ASP A 59 10.96 12.86 3.33
N ARG A 60 10.29 12.11 4.23
CA ARG A 60 10.93 11.50 5.39
C ARG A 60 12.03 10.51 4.99
N VAL A 61 11.73 9.65 4.02
CA VAL A 61 12.64 8.58 3.59
C VAL A 61 13.52 8.98 2.41
N ARG A 62 13.35 10.20 1.89
CA ARG A 62 13.99 10.73 0.68
C ARG A 62 13.78 9.81 -0.52
N ALA A 63 12.55 9.35 -0.72
CA ALA A 63 12.23 8.45 -1.83
C ALA A 63 12.38 9.17 -3.18
N GLU A 64 13.11 8.55 -4.11
CA GLU A 64 13.26 9.07 -5.46
C GLU A 64 12.17 8.58 -6.41
N LYS A 65 11.64 7.38 -6.15
CA LYS A 65 10.60 6.75 -6.98
C LYS A 65 9.63 5.96 -6.12
N ILE A 66 8.34 6.12 -6.40
CA ILE A 66 7.26 5.30 -5.86
C ILE A 66 6.61 4.50 -6.98
N ILE A 67 6.46 3.20 -6.76
CA ILE A 67 5.59 2.32 -7.54
C ILE A 67 4.42 1.90 -6.67
N ILE A 68 3.19 2.12 -7.14
CA ILE A 68 1.99 1.66 -6.43
C ILE A 68 1.50 0.37 -7.09
N LEU A 69 1.25 -0.66 -6.29
CA LEU A 69 0.62 -1.91 -6.72
C LEU A 69 -0.81 -1.95 -6.18
N THR A 70 -1.81 -2.02 -7.06
CA THR A 70 -3.20 -2.01 -6.64
C THR A 70 -4.13 -2.56 -7.72
N TYR A 71 -5.30 -3.05 -7.29
CA TYR A 71 -6.44 -3.35 -8.16
C TYR A 71 -7.63 -2.39 -7.91
N ASP A 72 -7.43 -1.33 -7.12
CA ASP A 72 -8.45 -0.29 -6.89
C ASP A 72 -8.46 0.71 -8.05
N GLU A 73 -9.56 0.74 -8.80
CA GLU A 73 -9.77 1.65 -9.93
C GLU A 73 -9.67 3.13 -9.56
N ASN A 74 -10.06 3.52 -8.35
CA ASN A 74 -9.95 4.92 -7.94
C ASN A 74 -8.47 5.30 -7.80
N VAL A 75 -7.67 4.46 -7.14
CA VAL A 75 -6.23 4.67 -7.00
C VAL A 75 -5.56 4.71 -8.37
N LYS A 76 -5.91 3.79 -9.29
CA LYS A 76 -5.36 3.79 -10.66
C LYS A 76 -5.64 5.09 -11.41
N LYS A 77 -6.85 5.65 -11.27
CA LYS A 77 -7.25 6.87 -11.97
C LYS A 77 -6.59 8.14 -11.42
N ILE A 78 -6.46 8.26 -10.10
CA ILE A 78 -6.08 9.54 -9.47
C ILE A 78 -4.81 9.50 -8.63
N GLY A 79 -4.20 8.33 -8.39
CA GLY A 79 -3.06 8.21 -7.48
C GLY A 79 -1.91 9.14 -7.85
N LYS A 80 -1.60 9.31 -9.14
CA LYS A 80 -0.54 10.22 -9.62
C LYS A 80 -0.81 11.70 -9.33
N MET A 81 -2.03 12.09 -8.96
CA MET A 81 -2.34 13.47 -8.54
C MET A 81 -1.80 13.81 -7.16
N PHE A 82 -1.50 12.81 -6.32
CA PHE A 82 -1.03 13.02 -4.95
C PHE A 82 0.47 13.31 -4.85
N SER A 83 1.27 12.84 -5.82
CA SER A 83 2.71 13.11 -5.85
C SER A 83 3.30 12.88 -7.24
N ASN A 84 4.24 13.74 -7.63
CA ASN A 84 5.03 13.60 -8.86
C ASN A 84 6.11 12.50 -8.76
N LYS A 85 6.39 11.98 -7.56
CA LYS A 85 7.32 10.87 -7.34
C LYS A 85 6.69 9.50 -7.61
N ILE A 86 5.37 9.42 -7.81
CA ILE A 86 4.70 8.20 -8.27
C ILE A 86 5.01 7.98 -9.74
N CYS A 87 5.98 7.11 -10.00
CA CYS A 87 6.43 6.79 -11.35
C CYS A 87 5.37 5.96 -12.08
N ASP A 88 4.83 4.94 -11.41
CA ASP A 88 3.81 4.08 -11.98
C ASP A 88 2.79 3.57 -10.97
N ILE A 89 1.59 3.27 -11.48
CA ILE A 89 0.54 2.55 -10.74
C ILE A 89 0.27 1.28 -11.52
N TYR A 90 0.82 0.18 -11.04
CA TYR A 90 0.73 -1.12 -11.67
C TYR A 90 -0.59 -1.79 -11.28
N ASP A 91 -1.36 -2.19 -12.29
CA ASP A 91 -2.56 -2.99 -12.08
C ASP A 91 -2.15 -4.36 -11.56
N PHE A 92 -2.39 -4.57 -10.28
CA PHE A 92 -1.91 -5.72 -9.52
C PHE A 92 -3.11 -6.44 -8.96
N SER A 93 -3.42 -7.62 -9.49
CA SER A 93 -4.59 -8.39 -9.11
C SER A 93 -4.57 -8.75 -7.62
N ARG A 94 -5.76 -9.06 -7.08
CA ARG A 94 -5.89 -9.53 -5.70
C ARG A 94 -5.02 -10.77 -5.43
N GLU A 95 -4.95 -11.68 -6.39
CA GLU A 95 -4.16 -12.91 -6.27
C GLU A 95 -2.66 -12.61 -6.21
N GLU A 96 -2.16 -11.72 -7.08
CA GLU A 96 -0.76 -11.29 -7.05
C GLU A 96 -0.41 -10.56 -5.74
N ALA A 97 -1.32 -9.73 -5.22
CA ALA A 97 -1.18 -9.09 -3.91
C ALA A 97 -1.03 -10.13 -2.80
N GLU A 98 -1.85 -11.18 -2.82
CA GLU A 98 -1.76 -12.28 -1.87
C GLU A 98 -0.44 -13.05 -1.98
N TYR A 99 0.03 -13.34 -3.19
CA TYR A 99 1.31 -14.03 -3.41
C TYR A 99 2.49 -13.21 -2.87
N LEU A 100 2.55 -11.92 -3.21
CA LEU A 100 3.59 -11.03 -2.70
C LEU A 100 3.55 -10.92 -1.17
N MET A 101 2.37 -10.81 -0.59
CA MET A 101 2.16 -10.80 0.86
C MET A 101 2.59 -12.11 1.52
N LYS A 102 2.30 -13.28 0.93
CA LYS A 102 2.74 -14.58 1.44
C LYS A 102 4.26 -14.68 1.44
N PHE A 103 4.91 -14.19 0.40
CA PHE A 103 6.37 -14.14 0.35
C PHE A 103 6.93 -13.23 1.46
N TYR A 104 6.37 -12.02 1.62
CA TYR A 104 6.78 -11.08 2.65
C TYR A 104 6.62 -11.65 4.08
N CYS A 105 5.58 -12.44 4.33
CA CYS A 105 5.36 -13.09 5.62
C CYS A 105 6.37 -14.20 5.95
N LEU A 106 6.91 -14.91 4.95
CA LEU A 106 7.93 -15.94 5.20
C LEU A 106 9.26 -15.32 5.59
N TYR A 107 9.61 -14.19 4.97
CA TYR A 107 10.86 -13.49 5.21
C TYR A 107 10.69 -12.02 4.79
N MET A 108 10.96 -11.08 5.70
CA MET A 108 10.99 -9.64 5.39
C MET A 108 12.23 -9.32 4.53
N PHE A 109 12.15 -9.67 3.25
CA PHE A 109 13.26 -9.58 2.31
C PHE A 109 13.66 -8.14 1.94
N THR A 110 12.84 -7.16 2.29
CA THR A 110 13.07 -5.75 1.99
C THR A 110 12.34 -4.84 2.98
N ASP A 111 12.92 -3.67 3.23
CA ASP A 111 12.29 -2.51 3.87
C ASP A 111 11.60 -1.57 2.86
N LYS A 112 11.74 -1.84 1.55
CA LYS A 112 11.22 -1.00 0.46
C LYS A 112 9.78 -1.32 0.05
N LEU A 113 9.23 -2.43 0.53
CA LEU A 113 7.83 -2.81 0.33
C LEU A 113 7.00 -2.34 1.52
N ILE A 114 6.11 -1.37 1.29
CA ILE A 114 5.16 -0.88 2.28
C ILE A 114 3.78 -1.42 1.95
N ILE A 115 3.14 -2.11 2.89
CA ILE A 115 1.82 -2.71 2.70
C ILE A 115 0.77 -1.88 3.43
N ILE A 116 -0.12 -1.24 2.66
CA ILE A 116 -1.19 -0.37 3.13
C ILE A 116 -2.39 -1.21 3.59
N SER A 117 -2.27 -1.81 4.77
CA SER A 117 -3.39 -2.47 5.43
C SER A 117 -3.10 -2.70 6.91
N LEU A 118 -4.13 -2.53 7.74
CA LEU A 118 -4.08 -2.85 9.17
C LEU A 118 -4.46 -4.31 9.48
N GLU A 119 -4.91 -5.05 8.47
CA GLU A 119 -5.46 -6.41 8.58
C GLU A 119 -4.74 -7.39 7.65
N GLU A 120 -3.95 -6.88 6.71
CA GLU A 120 -3.22 -7.68 5.72
C GLU A 120 -1.73 -7.30 5.68
N PRO A 121 -0.81 -8.27 5.53
CA PRO A 121 -1.08 -9.71 5.43
C PRO A 121 -1.63 -10.33 6.72
N GLU A 122 -2.08 -11.57 6.62
CA GLU A 122 -2.60 -12.37 7.74
C GLU A 122 -1.70 -12.25 8.99
N GLY A 123 -2.33 -12.06 10.15
CA GLY A 123 -1.63 -11.85 11.42
C GLY A 123 -1.54 -10.39 11.85
N ARG A 124 -1.82 -9.42 10.95
CA ARG A 124 -2.03 -8.02 11.37
C ARG A 124 -3.38 -7.85 12.07
N ASN A 125 -3.38 -7.03 13.10
CA ASN A 125 -4.58 -6.74 13.90
C ASN A 125 -4.65 -5.26 14.31
N GLY A 126 -4.12 -4.37 13.47
CA GLY A 126 -4.02 -2.94 13.73
C GLY A 126 -5.38 -2.25 13.82
N ARG A 127 -6.41 -2.80 13.14
CA ARG A 127 -7.77 -2.25 13.15
C ARG A 127 -8.35 -2.12 14.57
N GLN A 128 -7.97 -3.00 15.50
CA GLN A 128 -8.42 -2.95 16.89
C GLN A 128 -7.90 -1.75 17.69
N LEU A 129 -7.00 -0.95 17.12
CA LEU A 129 -6.50 0.27 17.74
C LEU A 129 -7.40 1.48 17.44
N ILE A 130 -8.20 1.43 16.37
CA ILE A 130 -9.10 2.53 16.00
C ILE A 130 -10.08 2.79 17.15
N GLY A 131 -10.21 4.06 17.54
CA GLY A 131 -11.06 4.54 18.63
C GLY A 131 -10.47 4.37 20.03
N LYS A 132 -9.41 3.56 20.21
CA LYS A 132 -8.75 3.44 21.52
C LYS A 132 -8.03 4.75 21.83
N LYS A 133 -8.43 5.43 22.90
CA LYS A 133 -7.89 6.74 23.31
C LYS A 133 -7.93 7.80 22.20
N GLY A 134 -8.91 7.72 21.30
CA GLY A 134 -9.07 8.67 20.20
C GLY A 134 -8.20 8.41 18.97
N ILE A 135 -7.47 7.29 18.92
CA ILE A 135 -6.65 6.93 17.75
C ILE A 135 -7.53 6.82 16.50
N THR A 136 -7.20 7.57 15.45
CA THR A 136 -7.92 7.55 14.18
C THR A 136 -7.28 6.58 13.18
N LEU A 137 -8.01 6.26 12.12
CA LEU A 137 -7.45 5.49 11.01
C LEU A 137 -6.34 6.25 10.28
N GLU A 138 -6.55 7.54 10.02
CA GLU A 138 -5.55 8.43 9.40
C GLU A 138 -4.22 8.37 10.19
N GLU A 139 -4.27 8.49 11.52
CA GLU A 139 -3.10 8.38 12.39
C GLU A 139 -2.42 7.01 12.29
N LEU A 140 -3.19 5.92 12.21
CA LEU A 140 -2.60 4.58 12.04
C LEU A 140 -1.92 4.41 10.68
N ILE A 141 -2.42 5.04 9.62
CA ILE A 141 -1.75 5.03 8.31
C ILE A 141 -0.50 5.92 8.35
N ALA A 142 -0.65 7.18 8.74
CA ALA A 142 0.43 8.17 8.77
C ALA A 142 1.57 7.78 9.73
N ILE A 143 1.23 7.48 10.98
CA ILE A 143 2.22 7.17 12.02
C ILE A 143 2.50 5.67 12.06
N GLY A 144 1.46 4.83 12.03
CA GLY A 144 1.61 3.39 12.22
C GLY A 144 2.26 2.68 11.04
N ILE A 145 1.86 2.99 9.80
CA ILE A 145 2.40 2.36 8.59
C ILE A 145 3.56 3.18 8.02
N TYR A 146 3.36 4.48 7.79
CA TYR A 146 4.39 5.34 7.22
C TYR A 146 5.41 5.83 8.24
N GLY A 147 5.23 5.61 9.55
CA GLY A 147 6.21 6.01 10.56
C GLY A 147 6.47 7.52 10.62
N LEU A 148 5.49 8.35 10.23
CA LEU A 148 5.56 9.79 10.39
C LEU A 148 5.60 10.15 11.87
N LYS A 149 6.20 11.31 12.20
CA LYS A 149 6.29 11.76 13.61
C LYS A 149 4.94 12.21 14.16
N GLU A 150 4.10 12.76 13.30
CA GLU A 150 2.78 13.29 13.62
C GLU A 150 1.88 13.15 12.40
N CYS A 151 0.57 13.12 12.64
CA CYS A 151 -0.44 13.12 11.58
C CYS A 151 -0.85 14.58 11.31
N LYS A 152 -0.41 15.14 10.18
CA LYS A 152 -0.73 16.52 9.82
C LYS A 152 -1.99 16.58 8.96
N LYS A 153 -2.76 17.64 9.11
CA LYS A 153 -3.89 17.89 8.22
C LYS A 153 -3.38 18.27 6.82
N ILE A 154 -3.64 17.41 5.84
CA ILE A 154 -3.27 17.63 4.43
C ILE A 154 -4.52 17.96 3.62
N ILE A 155 -4.37 18.85 2.65
CA ILE A 155 -5.42 19.17 1.69
C ILE A 155 -5.27 18.21 0.49
N PRO A 156 -6.31 17.43 0.14
CA PRO A 156 -6.25 16.54 -1.01
C PRO A 156 -6.12 17.32 -2.33
N PRO A 157 -5.62 16.70 -3.40
CA PRO A 157 -5.51 17.36 -4.70
C PRO A 157 -6.90 17.73 -5.24
N ASN A 158 -6.98 18.89 -5.90
CA ASN A 158 -8.24 19.32 -6.51
C ASN A 158 -8.53 18.51 -7.79
N TYR A 159 -9.72 17.91 -7.86
CA TYR A 159 -10.20 17.17 -9.02
C TYR A 159 -11.33 17.93 -9.72
N ASN A 160 -11.03 18.45 -10.92
CA ASN A 160 -11.98 19.23 -11.74
C ASN A 160 -12.85 18.35 -12.66
N GLY A 161 -12.79 17.02 -12.53
CA GLY A 161 -13.57 16.11 -13.36
C GLY A 161 -14.97 15.83 -12.82
N ASN A 162 -15.73 15.02 -13.55
CA ASN A 162 -17.14 14.72 -13.25
C ASN A 162 -17.37 13.28 -12.73
N ASP A 163 -16.32 12.49 -12.50
CA ASP A 163 -16.48 11.15 -11.93
C ASP A 163 -16.86 11.23 -10.44
N GLU A 164 -18.12 10.94 -10.13
CA GLU A 164 -18.66 10.99 -8.77
C GLU A 164 -17.97 10.01 -7.81
N LYS A 165 -17.42 8.89 -8.31
CA LYS A 165 -16.65 7.96 -7.46
C LYS A 165 -15.35 8.60 -6.99
N ILE A 166 -14.68 9.34 -7.88
CA ILE A 166 -13.46 10.07 -7.54
C ILE A 166 -13.78 11.21 -6.56
N LYS A 167 -14.85 11.98 -6.81
CA LYS A 167 -15.25 13.05 -5.89
C LYS A 167 -15.51 12.51 -4.48
N LYS A 168 -16.23 11.39 -4.39
CA LYS A 168 -16.48 10.71 -3.11
C LYS A 168 -15.21 10.21 -2.45
N PHE A 169 -14.26 9.67 -3.23
CA PHE A 169 -12.97 9.21 -2.72
C PHE A 169 -12.14 10.36 -2.13
N LEU A 170 -12.17 11.53 -2.77
CA LEU A 170 -11.44 12.73 -2.34
C LEU A 170 -12.14 13.52 -1.22
N SER A 171 -13.37 13.14 -0.85
CA SER A 171 -14.15 13.76 0.22
C SER A 171 -14.23 12.90 1.48
N ILE A 172 -13.32 11.93 1.65
CA ILE A 172 -13.23 11.12 2.87
C ILE A 172 -12.68 12.00 4.00
N GLU A 173 -13.36 11.96 5.15
CA GLU A 173 -13.04 12.70 6.40
C GLU A 173 -12.67 11.76 7.56
#